data_AF-A0A1V6UP59-F1
#
_entry.id   AF-A0A1V6UP59-F1
#
_cell.length_a   1.000
_cell.length_b   1.000
_cell.length_c   1.000
_cell.angle_alpha   90.00
_cell.angle_beta   90.00
_cell.angle_gamma   90.00
#
_symmetry.space_group_name_H-M   'P 1'
#
loop_
_entity.id
_entity.type
_entity.pdbx_description
1 polymer ?
#
loop_
_entity_poly.entity_id
_entity_poly.type
_entity_poly.pdbx_seq_one_letter_code
_entity_poly.pdbx_strand_id
1 'polypeptide(L)'
;MERVESHSELINHEVVDESNAGPHSEAAISFSVSDDDILRAQGHEAVFKRSFSVIASLGFAFNITNAWAGALSNFGQNLIYGGSQVALFSVIIACFVQWVITLRLSELTSAFPSSGGQYNFVYIIAPQKHRRFAAFMTGWMSILGWWMVTCSGLSLVAKAALGLGQFLHPDFEIKQSHEYCVYLATIIVTSQTPRL
;
A
#
# COMPACT_ATOMS: atom_id res chain seq x y z
N MET A 1 35.66 -8.50 -44.89
CA MET A 1 34.49 -7.63 -44.66
C MET A 1 33.22 -8.45 -44.92
N GLU A 2 32.95 -9.50 -44.14
CA GLU A 2 31.87 -10.45 -44.51
C GLU A 2 31.25 -11.19 -43.30
N ARG A 3 31.45 -10.71 -42.07
CA ARG A 3 30.94 -11.40 -40.86
C ARG A 3 30.17 -10.53 -39.89
N VAL A 4 29.79 -9.31 -40.28
CA VAL A 4 29.04 -8.39 -39.41
C VAL A 4 27.62 -8.11 -39.94
N GLU A 5 27.30 -8.45 -41.19
CA GLU A 5 25.95 -8.22 -41.75
C GLU A 5 24.91 -9.27 -41.34
N SER A 6 25.33 -10.49 -40.99
CA SER A 6 24.40 -11.62 -40.69
C SER A 6 23.59 -11.47 -39.39
N HIS A 7 23.94 -10.56 -38.48
CA HIS A 7 23.17 -10.35 -37.25
C HIS A 7 22.06 -9.29 -37.41
N SER A 8 21.99 -8.60 -38.55
CA SER A 8 21.02 -7.52 -38.79
C SER A 8 19.70 -8.02 -39.39
N GLU A 9 19.68 -9.23 -39.98
CA GLU A 9 18.48 -9.80 -40.62
C GLU A 9 17.55 -10.54 -39.65
N LEU A 10 17.98 -10.89 -38.44
CA LEU A 10 17.13 -11.58 -37.45
C LEU A 10 16.19 -10.65 -36.67
N ILE A 11 16.20 -9.35 -36.97
CA ILE A 11 15.28 -8.36 -36.37
C ILE A 11 13.94 -8.29 -37.14
N ASN A 12 13.86 -8.85 -38.35
CA ASN A 12 12.72 -8.63 -39.25
C ASN A 12 11.63 -9.71 -39.24
N HIS A 13 11.60 -10.63 -38.26
CA HIS A 13 10.64 -11.74 -38.33
C HIS A 13 9.91 -12.07 -37.02
N GLU A 14 9.45 -11.06 -36.27
CA GLU A 14 8.32 -11.26 -35.34
C GLU A 14 7.62 -9.94 -34.95
N VAL A 15 7.18 -9.16 -35.93
CA VAL A 15 6.10 -8.19 -35.72
C VAL A 15 4.81 -8.88 -36.13
N VAL A 16 4.29 -9.68 -35.20
CA VAL A 16 2.92 -10.20 -35.28
C VAL A 16 1.98 -9.01 -35.20
N ASP A 17 1.24 -8.86 -36.28
CA ASP A 17 0.13 -7.95 -36.47
C ASP A 17 -1.00 -8.32 -35.49
N GLU A 18 -1.06 -7.68 -34.32
CA GLU A 18 -2.25 -7.68 -33.45
C GLU A 18 -3.07 -6.40 -33.68
N SER A 19 -3.62 -6.33 -34.89
CA SER A 19 -4.89 -5.67 -35.17
C SER A 19 -6.02 -6.32 -34.33
N ASN A 20 -6.15 -5.91 -33.06
CA ASN A 20 -7.43 -5.94 -32.35
C ASN A 20 -7.43 -4.98 -31.14
N ALA A 21 -7.27 -3.68 -31.39
CA ALA A 21 -7.54 -2.66 -30.39
C ALA A 21 -9.07 -2.51 -30.24
N GLY A 22 -9.65 -3.25 -29.28
CA GLY A 22 -10.98 -2.96 -28.78
C GLY A 22 -11.08 -1.53 -28.21
N PRO A 23 -12.29 -0.96 -28.06
CA PRO A 23 -12.53 0.46 -27.80
C PRO A 23 -12.15 0.96 -26.39
N HIS A 24 -11.35 0.19 -25.64
CA HIS A 24 -10.92 0.55 -24.28
C HIS A 24 -9.67 1.46 -24.24
N SER A 25 -9.11 1.81 -25.40
CA SER A 25 -7.83 2.53 -25.50
C SER A 25 -7.94 4.04 -25.79
N GLU A 26 -9.12 4.57 -26.10
CA GLU A 26 -9.24 5.98 -26.51
C GLU A 26 -9.15 6.96 -25.32
N ALA A 27 -9.64 6.56 -24.14
CA ALA A 27 -9.60 7.40 -22.93
C ALA A 27 -8.21 7.41 -22.25
N ALA A 28 -7.33 6.47 -22.57
CA ALA A 28 -5.99 6.35 -21.99
C ALA A 28 -4.94 7.25 -22.67
N ILE A 29 -5.19 7.70 -23.90
CA ILE A 29 -4.22 8.44 -24.72
C ILE A 29 -4.13 9.93 -24.34
N SER A 30 -5.13 10.49 -23.64
CA SER A 30 -5.09 11.90 -23.20
C SER A 30 -4.32 12.16 -21.90
N PHE A 31 -4.02 11.11 -21.11
CA PHE A 31 -3.34 11.24 -19.82
C PHE A 31 -1.81 11.08 -19.90
N SER A 32 -1.28 10.44 -20.94
CA SER A 32 0.14 10.06 -21.04
C SER A 32 1.05 11.21 -21.47
N VAL A 33 0.62 12.03 -22.44
CA VAL A 33 1.47 13.07 -23.04
C VAL A 33 1.81 14.17 -22.02
N SER A 34 0.87 14.51 -21.12
CA SER A 34 1.09 15.54 -20.09
C SER A 34 2.01 15.07 -18.94
N ASP A 35 1.90 13.82 -18.50
CA ASP A 35 2.67 13.30 -17.36
C ASP A 35 4.16 13.10 -17.70
N ASP A 36 4.45 12.60 -18.91
CA ASP A 36 5.82 12.35 -19.38
C ASP A 36 6.60 13.65 -19.57
N ASP A 37 5.93 14.73 -19.98
CA ASP A 37 6.51 16.06 -20.09
C ASP A 37 6.80 16.69 -18.71
N ILE A 38 5.93 16.45 -17.71
CA ILE A 38 6.17 16.88 -16.32
C ILE A 38 7.36 16.11 -15.73
N LEU A 39 7.47 14.81 -15.99
CA LEU A 39 8.61 13.99 -15.54
C LEU A 39 9.94 14.46 -16.14
N ARG A 40 9.94 14.77 -17.45
CA ARG A 40 11.08 15.34 -18.16
C ARG A 40 11.48 16.71 -17.59
N ALA A 41 10.52 17.55 -17.23
CA ALA A 41 10.78 18.83 -16.55
C ALA A 41 11.38 18.66 -15.15
N GLN A 42 11.13 17.53 -14.49
CA GLN A 42 11.78 17.15 -13.22
C GLN A 42 13.13 16.43 -13.39
N GLY A 43 13.64 16.31 -14.63
CA GLY A 43 14.91 15.67 -14.94
C GLY A 43 14.89 14.14 -14.86
N HIS A 44 13.71 13.51 -14.87
CA HIS A 44 13.55 12.06 -14.87
C HIS A 44 13.02 11.59 -16.22
N GLU A 45 13.70 10.61 -16.83
CA GLU A 45 13.20 9.95 -18.03
C GLU A 45 12.11 8.93 -17.65
N ALA A 46 10.99 8.91 -18.37
CA ALA A 46 9.90 7.97 -18.15
C ALA A 46 10.30 6.56 -18.65
N VAL A 47 11.08 5.84 -17.85
CA VAL A 47 11.62 4.51 -18.23
C VAL A 47 10.58 3.38 -18.04
N PHE A 48 9.53 3.60 -17.25
CA PHE A 48 8.52 2.57 -16.96
C PHE A 48 7.34 2.62 -17.94
N LYS A 49 7.09 1.53 -18.68
CA LYS A 49 5.83 1.33 -19.40
C LYS A 49 4.69 1.14 -18.39
N ARG A 50 3.69 2.04 -18.38
CA ARG A 50 2.47 1.87 -17.56
C ARG A 50 1.65 0.70 -18.12
N SER A 51 1.64 -0.41 -17.40
CA SER A 51 0.92 -1.64 -17.78
C SER A 51 -0.37 -1.90 -16.97
N PHE A 52 -0.67 -1.07 -15.97
CA PHE A 52 -1.83 -1.28 -15.10
C PHE A 52 -3.06 -0.50 -15.59
N SER A 53 -4.18 -1.22 -15.76
CA SER A 53 -5.49 -0.61 -15.98
C SER A 53 -5.93 0.19 -14.74
N VAL A 54 -6.56 1.34 -14.95
CA VAL A 54 -7.07 2.21 -13.87
C VAL A 54 -7.99 1.44 -12.92
N ILE A 55 -8.83 0.54 -13.46
CA ILE A 55 -9.74 -0.27 -12.64
C ILE A 55 -8.99 -1.29 -11.77
N ALA A 56 -7.89 -1.85 -12.30
CA ALA A 56 -7.04 -2.79 -11.59
C ALA A 56 -6.23 -2.08 -10.49
N SER A 57 -5.71 -0.88 -10.76
CA SER A 57 -5.04 -0.04 -9.76
C SER A 57 -5.98 0.39 -8.64
N LEU A 58 -7.23 0.74 -8.95
CA LEU A 58 -8.25 1.06 -7.94
C LEU A 58 -8.62 -0.17 -7.10
N GLY A 59 -8.78 -1.34 -7.72
CA GLY A 59 -9.04 -2.59 -6.99
C GLY A 59 -7.89 -2.96 -6.04
N PHE A 60 -6.64 -2.78 -6.49
CA PHE A 60 -5.47 -2.98 -5.65
C PHE A 60 -5.39 -1.96 -4.49
N ALA A 61 -5.68 -0.69 -4.77
CA ALA A 61 -5.72 0.36 -3.74
C ALA A 61 -6.82 0.13 -2.70
N PHE A 62 -7.98 -0.39 -3.11
CA PHE A 62 -9.04 -0.76 -2.18
C PHE A 62 -8.63 -1.96 -1.31
N ASN A 63 -8.02 -2.98 -1.92
CA ASN A 63 -7.55 -4.17 -1.21
C ASN A 63 -6.47 -3.82 -0.17
N ILE A 64 -5.46 -3.03 -0.52
CA ILE A 64 -4.38 -2.67 0.41
C ILE A 64 -4.89 -1.83 1.59
N THR A 65 -5.95 -1.05 1.39
CA THR A 65 -6.47 -0.15 2.43
C THR A 65 -7.21 -0.90 3.53
N ASN A 66 -7.90 -2.01 3.23
CA ASN A 66 -8.60 -2.93 4.15
C ASN A 66 -8.99 -2.37 5.55
N ALA A 67 -9.52 -1.14 5.62
CA ALA A 67 -9.63 -0.41 6.89
C ALA A 67 -10.83 -0.89 7.73
N TRP A 68 -11.81 -1.51 7.07
CA TRP A 68 -13.02 -2.02 7.70
C TRP A 68 -12.72 -3.13 8.71
N ALA A 69 -11.74 -4.00 8.46
CA ALA A 69 -11.36 -5.08 9.38
C ALA A 69 -10.85 -4.52 10.72
N GLY A 70 -10.01 -3.49 10.68
CA GLY A 70 -9.51 -2.82 11.89
C GLY A 70 -10.61 -2.07 12.65
N ALA A 71 -11.50 -1.39 11.93
CA ALA A 71 -12.63 -0.70 12.54
C ALA A 71 -13.59 -1.67 13.26
N LEU A 72 -13.90 -2.81 12.64
CA LEU A 72 -14.74 -3.85 13.24
C LEU A 72 -14.07 -4.51 14.45
N SER A 73 -12.77 -4.79 14.37
CA SER A 73 -12.02 -5.40 15.48
C SER A 73 -12.05 -4.55 16.75
N ASN A 74 -12.01 -3.22 16.60
CA ASN A 74 -12.02 -2.31 17.74
C ASN A 74 -13.42 -1.86 18.15
N PHE A 75 -14.48 -2.29 17.45
CA PHE A 75 -15.83 -1.83 17.72
C PHE A 75 -16.30 -2.19 19.14
N GLY A 76 -15.98 -3.39 19.62
CA GLY A 76 -16.29 -3.81 21.00
C GLY A 76 -15.58 -2.94 22.05
N GLN A 77 -14.30 -2.63 21.82
CA GLN A 77 -13.52 -1.75 22.69
C GLN A 77 -14.14 -0.34 22.74
N ASN A 78 -14.48 0.22 21.57
CA ASN A 78 -15.12 1.54 21.47
C ASN A 78 -16.45 1.61 22.23
N LEU A 79 -17.24 0.54 22.20
CA LEU A 79 -18.51 0.48 22.93
C LEU A 79 -18.32 0.49 24.45
N ILE A 80 -17.32 -0.25 24.95
CA ILE A 80 -17.04 -0.36 26.39
C ILE A 80 -16.54 0.97 26.97
N TYR A 81 -15.63 1.66 26.28
CA TYR A 81 -15.02 2.89 26.82
C TYR A 81 -15.71 4.18 26.38
N GLY A 82 -16.35 4.21 25.21
CA GLY A 82 -16.96 5.41 24.61
C GLY A 82 -18.47 5.38 24.50
N GLY A 83 -19.12 4.25 24.79
CA GLY A 83 -20.55 4.08 24.57
C GLY A 83 -20.93 4.00 23.07
N SER A 84 -22.22 3.84 22.80
CA SER A 84 -22.75 3.63 21.44
C SER A 84 -22.57 4.86 20.54
N GLN A 85 -22.60 6.05 21.12
CA GLN A 85 -22.46 7.30 20.39
C GLN A 85 -21.06 7.45 19.78
N VAL A 86 -20.01 7.22 20.57
CA VAL A 86 -18.63 7.36 20.10
C VAL A 86 -18.31 6.32 19.03
N ALA A 87 -18.82 5.09 19.16
CA ALA A 87 -18.60 4.03 18.18
C ALA A 87 -19.12 4.40 16.77
N LEU A 88 -20.25 5.13 16.68
CA LEU A 88 -20.82 5.55 15.40
C LEU A 88 -20.18 6.83 14.86
N PHE A 89 -20.04 7.86 15.70
CA PHE A 89 -19.52 9.16 15.25
C PHE A 89 -18.01 9.11 14.94
N SER A 90 -17.23 8.28 15.63
CA SER A 90 -15.78 8.15 15.36
C SER A 90 -15.48 7.67 13.94
N VAL A 91 -16.24 6.70 13.43
CA VAL A 91 -16.05 6.16 12.08
C VAL A 91 -16.40 7.21 11.02
N ILE A 92 -17.50 7.94 11.20
CA ILE A 92 -17.94 9.00 10.27
C ILE A 92 -16.88 10.11 10.19
N ILE A 93 -16.40 10.58 11.35
CA ILE A 93 -15.38 11.64 11.42
C ILE A 93 -14.06 11.13 10.82
N ALA A 94 -13.66 9.89 11.11
CA ALA A 94 -12.46 9.28 10.54
C ALA A 94 -12.53 9.19 9.01
N CYS A 95 -13.67 8.79 8.45
CA CYS A 95 -13.89 8.76 7.00
C CYS A 95 -13.76 10.15 6.37
N PHE A 96 -14.33 11.18 7.00
CA PHE A 96 -14.25 12.55 6.50
C PHE A 96 -12.81 13.07 6.49
N VAL A 97 -12.08 12.90 7.60
CA VAL A 97 -10.67 13.30 7.70
C VAL A 97 -9.81 12.53 6.67
N GLN A 98 -10.05 11.23 6.51
CA GLN A 98 -9.33 10.42 5.54
C GLN A 98 -9.59 10.88 4.10
N TRP A 99 -10.83 11.26 3.76
CA TRP A 99 -11.16 11.83 2.45
C TRP A 99 -10.40 13.12 2.18
N VAL A 100 -10.35 14.06 3.14
CA VAL A 100 -9.61 15.32 2.98
C VAL A 100 -8.12 15.06 2.74
N ILE A 101 -7.52 14.12 3.48
CA ILE A 101 -6.11 13.73 3.30
C ILE A 101 -5.88 13.13 1.91
N THR A 102 -6.78 12.24 1.46
CA THR A 102 -6.68 11.61 0.14
C THR A 102 -6.84 12.62 -0.99
N LEU A 103 -7.76 13.58 -0.86
CA LEU A 103 -7.94 14.66 -1.86
C LEU A 103 -6.66 15.49 -2.00
N ARG A 104 -6.08 15.92 -0.87
CA ARG A 104 -4.79 16.64 -0.87
C ARG A 104 -3.66 15.80 -1.50
N LEU A 105 -3.63 14.49 -1.24
CA LEU A 105 -2.63 13.60 -1.81
C LEU A 105 -2.85 13.41 -3.32
N SER A 106 -4.10 13.38 -3.76
CA SER A 106 -4.47 13.31 -5.19
C SER A 106 -3.99 14.54 -5.94
N GLU A 107 -4.19 15.74 -5.40
CA GLU A 107 -3.68 16.99 -6.00
C GLU A 107 -2.15 16.97 -6.11
N LEU A 108 -1.48 16.50 -5.06
CA LEU A 108 -0.02 16.40 -5.03
C LEU A 108 0.52 15.38 -6.04
N THR A 109 -0.17 14.24 -6.18
CA THR A 109 0.20 13.18 -7.12
C THR A 109 -0.04 13.60 -8.56
N SER A 110 -1.07 14.42 -8.81
CA SER A 110 -1.32 15.00 -10.14
C SER A 110 -0.29 16.05 -10.53
N ALA A 111 0.23 16.83 -9.58
CA ALA A 111 1.27 17.83 -9.84
C ALA A 111 2.67 17.20 -10.02
N PHE A 112 2.92 16.07 -9.35
CA PHE A 112 4.20 15.37 -9.37
C PHE A 112 4.00 13.88 -9.63
N PRO A 113 3.83 13.47 -10.90
CA PRO A 113 3.64 12.07 -11.27
C PRO A 113 4.96 11.27 -11.17
N SER A 114 5.53 11.16 -9.98
CA SER A 114 6.79 10.46 -9.73
C SER A 114 6.58 9.10 -9.06
N SER A 115 7.28 8.08 -9.53
CA SER A 115 7.28 6.71 -8.96
C SER A 115 7.84 6.63 -7.52
N GLY A 116 8.38 7.73 -6.98
CA GLY A 116 9.00 7.79 -5.65
C GLY A 116 8.04 7.97 -4.48
N GLY A 117 6.72 7.92 -4.68
CA GLY A 117 5.73 7.93 -3.59
C GLY A 117 5.87 9.09 -2.58
N GLN A 118 5.40 8.84 -1.35
CA GLN A 118 5.32 9.87 -0.30
C GLN A 118 6.67 10.49 0.11
N TYR A 119 7.77 9.74 0.04
CA TYR A 119 9.09 10.27 0.40
C TYR A 119 9.64 11.24 -0.65
N ASN A 120 9.32 11.02 -1.93
CA ASN A 120 9.74 11.92 -3.00
C ASN A 120 8.99 13.25 -2.94
N PHE A 121 7.71 13.24 -2.58
CA PHE A 121 6.96 14.47 -2.35
C PHE A 121 7.57 15.31 -1.22
N VAL A 122 7.98 14.67 -0.13
CA VAL A 122 8.67 15.36 0.97
C VAL A 122 10.01 15.92 0.51
N TYR A 123 10.75 15.20 -0.34
CA TYR A 123 12.01 15.69 -0.89
C TYR A 123 11.84 16.93 -1.78
N ILE A 124 10.76 17.00 -2.56
CA ILE A 124 10.46 18.12 -3.46
C ILE A 124 9.97 19.36 -2.69
N ILE A 125 9.14 19.17 -1.66
CA ILE A 125 8.51 20.26 -0.90
C ILE A 125 9.45 20.80 0.20
N ALA A 126 10.36 19.98 0.72
CA ALA A 126 11.21 20.37 1.84
C ALA A 126 12.32 21.37 1.44
N PRO A 127 12.68 22.32 2.33
CA PRO A 127 13.74 23.29 2.08
C PRO A 127 15.10 22.60 1.88
N GLN A 128 15.92 23.17 0.99
CA GLN A 128 17.18 22.60 0.48
C GLN A 128 18.13 22.05 1.55
N LYS A 129 18.15 22.66 2.75
CA LYS A 129 18.99 22.24 3.88
C LYS A 129 18.54 20.93 4.54
N HIS A 130 17.24 20.62 4.55
CA HIS A 130 16.68 19.49 5.31
C HIS A 130 16.01 18.41 4.45
N ARG A 131 15.92 18.60 3.13
CA ARG A 131 15.21 17.68 2.22
C ARG A 131 15.59 16.21 2.35
N ARG A 132 16.89 15.90 2.48
CA ARG A 132 17.39 14.51 2.62
C ARG A 132 16.99 13.90 3.96
N PHE A 133 17.08 14.68 5.03
CA PHE A 133 16.73 14.23 6.37
C PHE A 133 15.21 14.04 6.52
N ALA A 134 14.41 14.98 6.02
CA ALA A 134 12.95 14.90 6.06
C ALA A 134 12.41 13.71 5.24
N ALA A 135 12.97 13.47 4.05
CA ALA A 135 12.61 12.30 3.23
C ALA A 135 13.03 10.98 3.91
N PHE A 136 14.22 10.93 4.52
CA PHE A 136 14.67 9.76 5.28
C PHE A 136 13.76 9.47 6.48
N MET A 137 13.39 10.49 7.25
CA MET A 137 12.45 10.33 8.37
C MET A 137 11.08 9.86 7.92
N THR A 138 10.57 10.38 6.80
CA THR A 138 9.28 9.94 6.24
C THR A 138 9.33 8.46 5.83
N GLY A 139 10.42 8.03 5.18
CA GLY A 139 10.64 6.62 4.85
C GLY A 139 10.74 5.74 6.10
N TRP A 140 11.49 6.17 7.11
CA TRP A 140 11.66 5.45 8.36
C TRP A 140 10.35 5.29 9.13
N MET A 141 9.54 6.36 9.22
CA MET A 141 8.22 6.31 9.84
C MET A 141 7.26 5.38 9.10
N SER A 142 7.37 5.28 7.77
CA SER A 142 6.58 4.31 7.00
C SER A 142 6.97 2.87 7.33
N ILE A 143 8.27 2.57 7.49
CA ILE A 143 8.75 1.23 7.87
C ILE A 143 8.26 0.88 9.28
N LEU A 144 8.40 1.81 10.23
CA LEU A 144 7.90 1.63 11.59
C LEU A 144 6.38 1.41 11.59
N GLY A 145 5.62 2.14 10.77
CA GLY A 145 4.18 1.93 10.61
C GLY A 145 3.85 0.50 10.19
N TRP A 146 4.52 -0.03 9.17
CA TRP A 146 4.33 -1.42 8.72
C TRP A 146 4.68 -2.45 9.80
N TRP A 147 5.75 -2.22 10.56
CA TRP A 147 6.12 -3.09 11.67
C TRP A 147 5.09 -3.07 12.81
N MET A 148 4.61 -1.88 13.18
CA MET A 148 3.59 -1.73 14.23
C MET A 148 2.27 -2.37 13.82
N VAL A 149 1.85 -2.21 12.56
CA VAL A 149 0.65 -2.87 12.01
C VAL A 149 0.80 -4.39 12.07
N THR A 150 1.97 -4.91 11.69
CA THR A 150 2.24 -6.35 11.73
C THR A 150 2.17 -6.86 13.17
N CYS A 151 2.88 -6.21 14.10
CA CYS A 151 2.87 -6.56 15.52
C CYS A 151 1.45 -6.55 16.11
N SER A 152 0.69 -5.47 15.86
CA SER A 152 -0.70 -5.36 16.32
C SER A 152 -1.61 -6.45 15.74
N GLY A 153 -1.42 -6.81 14.46
CA GLY A 153 -2.18 -7.87 13.82
C GLY A 153 -1.92 -9.24 14.46
N LEU A 154 -0.66 -9.56 14.75
CA LEU A 154 -0.30 -10.80 15.45
C LEU A 154 -0.87 -10.84 16.88
N SER A 155 -0.85 -9.72 17.60
CA SER A 155 -1.46 -9.65 18.94
C SER A 155 -2.96 -9.91 18.89
N LEU A 156 -3.67 -9.37 17.89
CA LEU A 156 -5.11 -9.63 17.73
C LEU A 156 -5.40 -11.11 17.48
N VAL A 157 -4.60 -11.78 16.63
CA VAL A 157 -4.72 -13.22 16.38
C VAL A 157 -4.49 -14.03 17.66
N ALA A 158 -3.48 -13.65 18.45
CA ALA A 158 -3.20 -14.30 19.73
C ALA A 158 -4.36 -14.16 20.73
N LYS A 159 -4.94 -12.96 20.84
CA LYS A 159 -6.14 -12.71 21.65
C LYS A 159 -7.35 -13.53 21.20
N ALA A 160 -7.57 -13.61 19.89
CA ALA A 160 -8.66 -14.39 19.33
C ALA A 160 -8.49 -15.90 19.60
N ALA A 161 -7.27 -16.43 19.44
CA ALA A 161 -6.96 -17.84 19.71
C ALA A 161 -7.16 -18.20 21.19
N LEU A 162 -6.72 -17.33 22.11
CA LEU A 162 -6.94 -17.52 23.54
C LEU A 162 -8.41 -17.39 23.93
N GLY A 163 -9.15 -16.49 23.28
CA GLY A 163 -10.61 -16.37 23.44
C GLY A 163 -11.33 -17.66 23.05
N LEU A 164 -10.92 -18.31 21.96
CA LEU A 164 -11.44 -19.64 21.57
C LEU A 164 -11.05 -20.72 22.58
N GLY A 165 -9.82 -20.70 23.09
CA GLY A 165 -9.36 -21.62 24.13
C GLY A 165 -10.19 -21.54 25.41
N GLN A 166 -10.49 -20.31 25.87
CA GLN A 166 -11.34 -20.08 27.05
C GLN A 166 -12.79 -20.55 26.81
N PHE A 167 -13.29 -20.46 25.58
CA PHE A 167 -14.63 -20.94 25.24
C PHE A 167 -14.75 -22.47 25.33
N LEU A 168 -13.70 -23.21 24.97
CA LEU A 168 -13.65 -24.68 25.04
C LEU A 168 -13.36 -25.20 26.45
N HIS A 169 -12.61 -24.44 27.26
CA HIS A 169 -12.28 -24.77 28.64
C HIS A 169 -12.59 -23.57 29.57
N PRO A 170 -13.79 -23.49 30.15
CA PRO A 170 -14.24 -22.34 30.93
C PRO A 170 -13.46 -22.10 32.24
N ASP A 171 -12.70 -23.08 32.74
CA ASP A 171 -11.83 -22.94 33.92
C ASP A 171 -10.45 -22.31 33.61
N PHE A 172 -10.16 -21.97 32.35
CA PHE A 172 -8.85 -21.46 31.96
C PHE A 172 -8.78 -19.93 32.07
N GLU A 173 -8.07 -19.41 33.08
CA GLU A 173 -7.79 -17.99 33.21
C GLU A 173 -6.70 -17.52 32.21
N ILE A 174 -7.05 -16.55 31.37
CA ILE A 174 -6.11 -15.94 30.41
C ILE A 174 -5.09 -15.07 31.17
N LYS A 175 -3.87 -15.57 31.31
CA LYS A 175 -2.73 -14.81 31.83
C LYS A 175 -1.92 -14.18 30.71
N GLN A 176 -1.31 -13.02 30.97
CA GLN A 176 -0.46 -12.30 30.01
C GLN A 176 0.72 -13.13 29.49
N SER A 177 1.20 -14.12 30.26
CA SER A 177 2.21 -15.07 29.81
C SER A 177 1.74 -15.99 28.68
N HIS A 178 0.47 -16.41 28.69
CA HIS A 178 -0.10 -17.25 27.63
C HIS A 178 -0.22 -16.49 26.31
N GLU A 179 -0.59 -15.21 26.38
CA GLU A 179 -0.64 -14.33 25.22
C GLU A 179 0.73 -14.12 24.60
N TYR A 180 1.75 -13.91 25.42
CA TYR A 180 3.12 -13.79 24.92
C TYR A 180 3.61 -15.09 24.26
N CYS A 181 3.29 -16.26 24.84
CA CYS A 181 3.63 -17.55 24.24
C CYS A 181 2.95 -17.79 22.89
N VAL A 182 1.64 -17.47 22.77
CA VAL A 182 0.89 -17.60 21.51
C VAL A 182 1.39 -16.60 20.46
N TYR A 183 1.75 -15.39 20.89
CA TYR A 183 2.37 -14.38 20.02
C TYR A 183 3.72 -14.88 19.46
N LEU A 184 4.60 -15.41 20.32
CA LEU A 184 5.87 -15.99 19.88
C LEU A 184 5.68 -17.20 18.96
N ALA A 185 4.73 -18.09 19.28
CA ALA A 185 4.42 -19.24 18.42
C ALA A 185 3.94 -18.80 17.03
N THR A 186 3.11 -17.76 16.97
CA THR A 186 2.62 -17.19 15.70
C THR A 186 3.77 -16.62 14.87
N ILE A 187 4.70 -15.87 15.50
CA ILE A 187 5.91 -15.37 14.82
C ILE A 187 6.75 -16.51 14.26
N ILE A 188 6.99 -17.55 15.05
CA ILE A 188 7.78 -18.70 14.63
C ILE A 188 7.11 -19.38 13.43
N VAL A 189 5.80 -19.65 13.48
CA VAL A 189 5.06 -20.25 12.37
C VAL A 189 5.14 -19.40 11.11
N THR A 190 4.96 -18.08 11.22
CA THR A 190 5.11 -17.16 10.08
C THR A 190 6.55 -17.19 9.52
N SER A 191 7.56 -17.30 10.38
CA SER A 191 8.96 -17.38 9.95
C SER A 191 9.33 -18.69 9.23
N GLN A 192 8.61 -19.78 9.51
CA GLN A 192 8.79 -21.09 8.88
C GLN A 192 8.08 -21.22 7.53
N THR A 193 7.28 -20.22 7.13
CA THR A 193 6.61 -20.25 5.83
C THR A 193 7.68 -20.07 4.74
N PRO A 194 7.95 -21.09 3.89
CA PRO A 194 9.00 -21.01 2.91
C PRO A 194 8.71 -19.85 1.95
N ARG A 195 9.72 -18.99 1.75
CA ARG A 195 9.64 -17.92 0.75
C ARG A 195 9.69 -18.57 -0.63
N LEU A 196 8.51 -18.71 -1.25
CA LEU A 196 8.36 -19.09 -2.66
C LEU A 196 8.71 -17.91 -3.57
#